data_AF-A0A011NRN6-F1
#
_entry.id   AF-A0A011NRN6-F1
#
_cell.length_a   1.000
_cell.length_b   1.000
_cell.length_c   1.000
_cell.angle_alpha   90.00
_cell.angle_beta   90.00
_cell.angle_gamma   90.00
#
_symmetry.space_group_name_H-M   'P 1'
#
loop_
_entity.id
_entity.type
_entity.pdbx_description
1 polymer ?
#
loop_
_entity_poly.entity_id
_entity_poly.type
_entity_poly.pdbx_seq_one_letter_code
_entity_poly.pdbx_strand_id
1 'polypeptide(L)'
;MNGTDPDTLPEAERNRLAGARQQIDTLTKRRRINSQNFLHLKDKRIMPKHNAYAGAAFDNKPPEIQAANKRFNRYLIITSVGMILYGLMLPKGWETLFGPLAFPIAWAAQLAPATVKVTALSPIPELVKGFYGLSSWVSVFFAVLLASKDPMGARVRFAFSRPGWSFLRTFCFLYLFALPFLLVGLWVIFFLPIAIHMTGGPTWGMKLFVSMISDRLSMAFFGGVATATIGMAIFALMVFLLGPISLLMNKE
;
A
#
# COMPACT_ATOMS: atom_id res chain seq x y z
N MET A 1 47.69 17.34 -53.05
CA MET A 1 48.62 16.19 -52.99
C MET A 1 48.05 15.12 -53.89
N ASN A 2 48.73 14.88 -55.02
CA ASN A 2 48.30 13.98 -56.08
C ASN A 2 48.06 12.57 -55.54
N GLY A 3 46.82 12.09 -55.66
CA GLY A 3 46.48 10.70 -55.43
C GLY A 3 47.02 9.85 -56.57
N THR A 4 48.07 9.08 -56.29
CA THR A 4 48.51 7.99 -57.15
C THR A 4 47.41 6.93 -57.15
N ASP A 5 46.83 6.72 -58.32
CA ASP A 5 45.85 5.68 -58.60
C ASP A 5 46.49 4.31 -58.28
N PRO A 6 45.92 3.50 -57.36
CA PRO A 6 46.54 2.25 -56.89
C PRO A 6 46.81 1.22 -58.00
N ASP A 7 46.24 1.42 -59.19
CA ASP A 7 46.48 0.57 -60.36
C ASP A 7 47.77 0.86 -61.13
N THR A 8 48.47 1.94 -60.80
CA THR A 8 49.78 2.29 -61.38
C THR A 8 50.99 1.79 -60.57
N LEU A 9 50.76 1.13 -59.44
CA LEU A 9 51.83 0.60 -58.58
C LEU A 9 52.29 -0.80 -59.03
N PRO A 10 53.61 -1.07 -59.04
CA PRO A 10 54.15 -2.41 -59.30
C PRO A 10 53.51 -3.45 -58.37
N GLU A 11 53.22 -4.64 -58.88
CA GLU A 11 52.48 -5.69 -58.18
C GLU A 11 53.10 -6.07 -56.82
N ALA A 12 54.42 -6.01 -56.71
CA ALA A 12 55.16 -6.22 -55.47
C ALA A 12 54.81 -5.19 -54.38
N GLU A 13 54.54 -3.94 -54.75
CA GLU A 13 54.20 -2.85 -53.83
C GLU A 13 52.73 -2.90 -53.40
N ARG A 14 51.83 -3.30 -54.33
CA ARG A 14 50.43 -3.61 -54.00
C ARG A 14 50.30 -4.75 -53.00
N ASN A 15 51.06 -5.84 -53.18
CA ASN A 15 51.05 -6.98 -52.26
C ASN A 15 51.62 -6.61 -50.88
N ARG A 16 52.64 -5.75 -50.81
CA ARG A 16 53.16 -5.22 -49.54
C ARG A 16 52.15 -4.32 -48.83
N LEU A 17 51.46 -3.45 -49.55
CA LEU A 17 50.41 -2.57 -49.00
C LEU A 17 49.17 -3.37 -48.54
N ALA A 18 48.79 -4.43 -49.25
CA ALA A 18 47.73 -5.34 -48.84
C ALA A 18 48.07 -6.07 -47.52
N GLY A 19 49.32 -6.55 -47.39
CA GLY A 19 49.80 -7.15 -46.14
C GLY A 19 49.80 -6.17 -44.96
N ALA A 20 50.24 -4.92 -45.19
CA ALA A 20 50.22 -3.88 -44.17
C ALA A 20 48.78 -3.52 -43.74
N ARG A 21 47.83 -3.45 -44.68
CA ARG A 21 46.41 -3.20 -44.37
C ARG A 21 45.79 -4.33 -43.54
N GLN A 22 46.08 -5.59 -43.87
CA GLN A 22 45.60 -6.72 -43.07
C GLN A 22 46.13 -6.69 -41.64
N GLN A 23 47.39 -6.31 -41.43
CA GLN A 23 47.97 -6.18 -40.09
C GLN A 23 47.31 -5.04 -39.29
N ILE A 24 47.05 -3.89 -39.94
CA ILE A 24 46.36 -2.75 -39.31
C ILE A 24 44.92 -3.11 -38.92
N ASP A 25 44.19 -3.80 -39.78
CA ASP A 25 42.82 -4.24 -39.47
C ASP A 25 42.81 -5.25 -38.32
N THR A 26 43.77 -6.16 -38.29
CA THR A 26 43.91 -7.15 -37.22
C THR A 26 44.22 -6.48 -35.87
N LEU A 27 45.10 -5.47 -35.87
CA LEU A 27 45.42 -4.67 -34.68
C LEU A 27 44.22 -3.84 -34.21
N THR A 28 43.47 -3.26 -35.15
CA THR A 28 42.28 -2.46 -34.85
C THR A 28 41.18 -3.32 -34.24
N LYS A 29 40.97 -4.54 -34.77
CA LYS A 29 40.03 -5.53 -34.21
C LYS A 29 40.42 -5.96 -32.81
N ARG A 30 41.71 -6.26 -32.56
CA ARG A 30 42.22 -6.57 -31.21
C ARG A 30 42.03 -5.41 -30.23
N ARG A 31 42.29 -4.17 -30.67
CA ARG A 31 42.10 -2.98 -29.83
C ARG A 31 40.64 -2.80 -29.43
N ARG A 32 39.71 -3.05 -30.35
CA ARG A 32 38.26 -2.99 -30.08
C ARG A 32 37.81 -4.03 -29.05
N ILE A 33 38.25 -5.28 -29.21
CA ILE A 33 37.96 -6.35 -28.24
C ILE A 33 38.55 -6.03 -26.86
N ASN A 34 39.80 -5.56 -26.80
CA ASN A 34 40.40 -5.17 -25.52
C ASN A 34 39.70 -3.98 -24.87
N SER A 35 39.24 -2.99 -25.64
CA SER A 35 38.45 -1.88 -25.09
C SER A 35 37.09 -2.31 -24.55
N GLN A 36 36.40 -3.24 -25.21
CA GLN A 36 35.14 -3.82 -24.70
C GLN A 36 35.36 -4.65 -23.43
N ASN A 37 36.41 -5.46 -23.39
CA ASN A 37 36.78 -6.20 -22.18
C ASN A 37 37.18 -5.26 -21.04
N PHE A 38 37.88 -4.16 -21.33
CA PHE A 38 38.27 -3.18 -20.33
C PHE A 38 37.06 -2.39 -19.78
N LEU A 39 36.08 -2.06 -20.63
CA LEU A 39 34.80 -1.47 -20.20
C LEU A 39 34.00 -2.46 -19.34
N HIS A 40 33.90 -3.72 -19.75
CA HIS A 40 33.21 -4.76 -19.00
C HIS A 40 33.88 -5.05 -17.64
N LEU A 41 35.21 -4.90 -17.56
CA LEU A 41 35.99 -5.02 -16.31
C LEU A 41 35.93 -3.76 -15.45
N LYS A 42 35.78 -2.56 -16.04
CA LYS A 42 35.56 -1.30 -15.30
C LYS A 42 34.18 -1.27 -14.66
N ASP A 43 33.13 -1.72 -15.36
CA ASP A 43 31.79 -1.89 -14.79
C ASP A 43 31.78 -2.89 -13.62
N LYS A 44 32.58 -3.96 -13.70
CA LYS A 44 32.71 -4.92 -12.60
C LYS A 44 33.60 -4.46 -11.43
N ARG A 45 34.49 -3.47 -11.63
CA ARG A 45 35.44 -3.00 -10.60
C ARG A 45 35.11 -1.62 -10.00
N ILE A 46 34.26 -0.81 -10.64
CA ILE A 46 33.81 0.50 -10.12
C ILE A 46 32.39 0.42 -9.52
N MET A 47 32.00 -0.74 -8.99
CA MET A 47 31.02 -0.76 -7.91
C MET A 47 31.77 -1.07 -6.63
N PRO A 48 32.02 -0.07 -5.75
CA PRO A 48 32.38 -0.39 -4.39
C PRO A 48 31.28 -1.30 -3.83
N LYS A 49 31.69 -2.47 -3.32
CA LYS A 49 30.87 -3.46 -2.61
C LYS A 49 30.18 -2.91 -1.34
N HIS A 50 29.99 -1.60 -1.23
CA HIS A 50 29.28 -0.94 -0.13
C HIS A 50 27.82 -0.60 -0.43
N ASN A 51 27.34 -0.69 -1.68
CA ASN A 51 25.93 -0.41 -1.99
C ASN A 51 25.08 -1.66 -2.32
N ALA A 52 25.69 -2.84 -2.44
CA ALA A 52 24.95 -4.08 -2.73
C ALA A 52 24.09 -4.58 -1.55
N TYR A 53 24.36 -4.13 -0.32
CA TYR A 53 23.55 -4.48 0.86
C TYR A 53 22.43 -3.45 1.16
N ALA A 54 22.47 -2.27 0.55
CA ALA A 54 21.45 -1.23 0.76
C ALA A 54 20.30 -1.30 -0.25
N GLY A 55 20.56 -1.74 -1.49
CA GLY A 55 19.54 -1.88 -2.54
C GLY A 55 18.80 -3.22 -2.53
N ALA A 56 19.50 -4.33 -2.29
CA ALA A 56 18.90 -5.67 -2.35
C ALA A 56 18.03 -6.02 -1.12
N ALA A 57 18.21 -5.31 0.00
CA ALA A 57 17.45 -5.54 1.24
C ALA A 57 16.03 -4.93 1.23
N PHE A 58 15.74 -4.01 0.30
CA PHE A 58 14.42 -3.38 0.17
C PHE A 58 13.52 -4.00 -0.90
N ASP A 59 14.09 -4.73 -1.87
CA ASP A 59 13.30 -5.33 -2.96
C ASP A 59 12.63 -6.66 -2.56
N ASN A 60 13.24 -7.42 -1.67
CA ASN A 60 12.67 -8.69 -1.20
C ASN A 60 12.08 -8.55 0.20
N LYS A 61 10.82 -8.11 0.27
CA LYS A 61 10.03 -8.15 1.52
C LYS A 61 10.19 -9.52 2.19
N PRO A 62 10.46 -9.61 3.49
CA PRO A 62 10.52 -10.87 4.21
C PRO A 62 9.30 -11.77 3.89
N PRO A 63 9.49 -13.09 3.73
CA PRO A 63 8.41 -14.00 3.32
C PRO A 63 7.22 -13.94 4.29
N GLU A 64 7.48 -13.72 5.57
CA GLU A 64 6.46 -13.50 6.61
C GLU A 64 5.59 -12.27 6.33
N ILE A 65 6.21 -11.15 5.94
CA ILE A 65 5.53 -9.89 5.59
C ILE A 65 4.76 -10.04 4.26
N GLN A 66 5.31 -10.76 3.29
CA GLN A 66 4.60 -11.06 2.03
C GLN A 66 3.35 -11.91 2.28
N ALA A 67 3.48 -12.97 3.08
CA ALA A 67 2.36 -13.82 3.45
C ALA A 67 1.30 -13.02 4.23
N ALA A 68 1.73 -12.16 5.16
CA ALA A 68 0.83 -11.30 5.92
C ALA A 68 0.12 -10.26 5.04
N ASN A 69 0.81 -9.64 4.08
CA ASN A 69 0.20 -8.73 3.09
C ASN A 69 -0.83 -9.44 2.22
N LYS A 70 -0.53 -10.66 1.77
CA LYS A 70 -1.46 -11.47 0.97
C LYS A 70 -2.72 -11.81 1.77
N ARG A 71 -2.57 -12.19 3.05
CA ARG A 71 -3.70 -12.43 3.96
C ARG A 71 -4.51 -11.16 4.19
N PHE A 72 -3.85 -10.05 4.48
CA PHE A 72 -4.47 -8.76 4.72
C PHE A 72 -5.31 -8.30 3.52
N ASN A 73 -4.72 -8.33 2.32
CA ASN A 73 -5.42 -7.97 1.10
C ASN A 73 -6.62 -8.90 0.84
N ARG A 74 -6.46 -10.19 1.08
CA ARG A 74 -7.57 -11.16 0.96
C ARG A 74 -8.69 -10.81 1.94
N TYR A 75 -8.39 -10.47 3.19
CA TYR A 75 -9.42 -10.07 4.16
C TYR A 75 -10.13 -8.79 3.75
N LEU A 76 -9.41 -7.76 3.28
CA LEU A 76 -10.03 -6.52 2.79
C LEU A 76 -10.99 -6.78 1.62
N ILE A 77 -10.58 -7.61 0.66
CA ILE A 77 -11.42 -7.96 -0.49
C ILE A 77 -12.66 -8.73 -0.02
N ILE A 78 -12.48 -9.78 0.79
CA ILE A 78 -13.61 -10.59 1.30
C ILE A 78 -14.57 -9.73 2.11
N THR A 79 -14.06 -8.87 2.98
CA THR A 79 -14.87 -7.94 3.78
C THR A 79 -15.63 -6.95 2.90
N SER A 80 -14.95 -6.33 1.93
CA SER A 80 -15.59 -5.37 1.02
C SER A 80 -16.70 -6.03 0.20
N VAL A 81 -16.39 -7.14 -0.47
CA VAL A 81 -17.36 -7.90 -1.28
C VAL A 81 -18.49 -8.44 -0.41
N GLY A 82 -18.17 -8.98 0.76
CA GLY A 82 -19.17 -9.49 1.71
C GLY A 82 -20.13 -8.41 2.18
N MET A 83 -19.63 -7.21 2.49
CA MET A 83 -20.47 -6.07 2.87
C MET A 83 -21.32 -5.57 1.70
N ILE A 84 -20.78 -5.54 0.47
CA ILE A 84 -21.57 -5.18 -0.72
C ILE A 84 -22.74 -6.16 -0.87
N LEU A 85 -22.47 -7.47 -0.86
CA LEU A 85 -23.51 -8.49 -0.97
C LEU A 85 -24.53 -8.39 0.18
N TYR A 86 -24.05 -8.18 1.41
CA TYR A 86 -24.91 -7.98 2.56
C TYR A 86 -25.83 -6.77 2.38
N GLY A 87 -25.31 -5.61 1.96
CA GLY A 87 -26.12 -4.41 1.73
C GLY A 87 -27.16 -4.58 0.63
N LEU A 88 -26.84 -5.35 -0.42
CA LEU A 88 -27.79 -5.68 -1.48
C LEU A 88 -28.89 -6.65 -0.99
N MET A 89 -28.54 -7.62 -0.15
CA MET A 89 -29.46 -8.67 0.32
C MET A 89 -30.22 -8.32 1.60
N LEU A 90 -29.81 -7.28 2.34
CA LEU A 90 -30.43 -6.90 3.61
C LEU A 90 -31.93 -6.60 3.42
N PRO A 91 -32.83 -7.40 4.00
CA PRO A 91 -34.26 -7.19 3.81
C PRO A 91 -34.74 -5.94 4.55
N LYS A 92 -35.86 -5.37 4.07
CA LYS A 92 -36.65 -4.45 4.91
C LYS A 92 -37.29 -5.27 6.03
N GLY A 93 -37.32 -4.79 7.26
CA GLY A 93 -37.70 -5.60 8.42
C GLY A 93 -36.60 -6.56 8.89
N TRP A 94 -35.32 -6.25 8.65
CA TRP A 94 -34.24 -7.17 9.05
C TRP A 94 -34.21 -7.43 10.56
N GLU A 95 -34.66 -6.47 11.38
CA GLU A 95 -34.71 -6.63 12.83
C GLU A 95 -35.64 -7.77 13.25
N THR A 96 -36.77 -7.92 12.57
CA THR A 96 -37.71 -9.01 12.84
C THR A 96 -37.27 -10.31 12.19
N LEU A 97 -36.72 -10.26 10.96
CA LEU A 97 -36.27 -11.44 10.22
C LEU A 97 -35.04 -12.11 10.84
N PHE A 98 -34.11 -11.34 11.41
CA PHE A 98 -32.94 -11.90 12.10
C PHE A 98 -33.23 -12.28 13.55
N GLY A 99 -34.37 -11.86 14.10
CA GLY A 99 -34.79 -12.18 15.46
C GLY A 99 -33.71 -11.83 16.50
N PRO A 100 -33.29 -12.77 17.37
CA PRO A 100 -32.26 -12.50 18.38
C PRO A 100 -30.91 -12.02 17.81
N LEU A 101 -30.56 -12.41 16.58
CA LEU A 101 -29.31 -11.98 15.93
C LEU A 101 -29.36 -10.51 15.49
N ALA A 102 -30.54 -9.89 15.45
CA ALA A 102 -30.66 -8.48 15.15
C ALA A 102 -30.12 -7.59 16.28
N PHE A 103 -30.24 -8.06 17.53
CA PHE A 103 -29.86 -7.30 18.71
C PHE A 103 -28.42 -6.78 18.68
N PRO A 104 -27.37 -7.60 18.48
CA PRO A 104 -25.99 -7.11 18.46
C PRO A 104 -25.75 -6.09 17.33
N ILE A 105 -26.41 -6.23 16.19
CA ILE A 105 -26.29 -5.31 15.06
C ILE A 105 -26.94 -3.96 15.41
N ALA A 106 -28.16 -3.98 15.93
CA ALA A 106 -28.88 -2.79 16.34
C ALA A 106 -28.16 -2.05 17.47
N TRP A 107 -27.61 -2.79 18.42
CA TRP A 107 -26.81 -2.25 19.53
C TRP A 107 -25.55 -1.54 19.04
N ALA A 108 -24.78 -2.17 18.15
CA ALA A 108 -23.59 -1.53 17.58
C ALA A 108 -23.93 -0.27 16.78
N ALA A 109 -25.05 -0.28 16.04
CA ALA A 109 -25.52 0.88 15.30
C ALA A 109 -25.90 2.06 16.22
N GLN A 110 -26.41 1.78 17.42
CA GLN A 110 -26.78 2.81 18.39
C GLN A 110 -25.56 3.38 19.15
N LEU A 111 -24.54 2.56 19.38
CA LEU A 111 -23.33 3.00 20.08
C LEU A 111 -22.45 3.92 19.23
N ALA A 112 -22.49 3.79 17.91
CA ALA A 112 -21.70 4.62 17.00
C ALA A 112 -22.43 5.95 16.71
N PRO A 113 -21.96 7.11 17.21
CA PRO A 113 -22.66 8.38 17.00
C PRO A 113 -22.76 8.77 15.52
N ALA A 114 -21.78 8.37 14.71
CA ALA A 114 -21.80 8.55 13.27
C ALA A 114 -22.97 7.79 12.64
N THR A 115 -23.18 6.53 13.01
CA THR A 115 -24.27 5.70 12.48
C THR A 115 -25.63 6.26 12.87
N VAL A 116 -25.81 6.71 14.12
CA VAL A 116 -27.06 7.34 14.59
C VAL A 116 -27.37 8.59 13.75
N LYS A 117 -26.39 9.48 13.56
CA LYS A 117 -26.54 10.68 12.73
C LYS A 117 -26.91 10.36 11.29
N VAL A 118 -26.20 9.42 10.68
CA VAL A 118 -26.44 9.02 9.28
C VAL A 118 -27.83 8.40 9.12
N THR A 119 -28.23 7.57 10.07
CA THR A 119 -29.56 6.93 10.09
C THR A 119 -30.67 7.96 10.20
N ALA A 120 -30.52 8.96 11.06
CA ALA A 120 -31.53 10.01 11.23
C ALA A 120 -31.76 10.87 9.98
N LEU A 121 -30.74 11.00 9.14
CA LEU A 121 -30.81 11.79 7.91
C LEU A 121 -31.32 10.95 6.71
N SER A 122 -31.02 9.66 6.69
CA SER A 122 -31.27 8.80 5.53
C SER A 122 -32.77 8.60 5.24
N PRO A 123 -33.19 8.61 3.95
CA PRO A 123 -34.54 8.19 3.54
C PRO A 123 -34.76 6.66 3.65
N ILE A 124 -33.72 5.87 3.89
CA ILE A 124 -33.78 4.41 4.10
C ILE A 124 -33.17 4.02 5.46
N PRO A 125 -33.68 4.58 6.58
CA PRO A 125 -33.01 4.57 7.87
C PRO A 125 -32.79 3.15 8.41
N GLU A 126 -33.77 2.26 8.23
CA GLU A 126 -33.66 0.88 8.71
C GLU A 126 -32.51 0.10 8.05
N LEU A 127 -32.33 0.29 6.73
CA LEU A 127 -31.25 -0.32 5.97
C LEU A 127 -29.89 0.22 6.37
N VAL A 128 -29.78 1.54 6.49
CA VAL A 128 -28.55 2.22 6.94
C VAL A 128 -28.16 1.74 8.34
N LYS A 129 -29.11 1.66 9.26
CA LYS A 129 -28.90 1.15 10.62
C LYS A 129 -28.35 -0.28 10.61
N GLY A 130 -28.98 -1.19 9.88
CA GLY A 130 -28.54 -2.58 9.79
C GLY A 130 -27.18 -2.72 9.13
N PHE A 131 -26.97 -2.00 8.02
CA PHE A 131 -25.72 -2.03 7.25
C PHE A 131 -24.52 -1.57 8.10
N TYR A 132 -24.59 -0.36 8.65
CA TYR A 132 -23.48 0.19 9.42
C TYR A 132 -23.33 -0.48 10.78
N GLY A 133 -24.41 -0.98 11.38
CA GLY A 133 -24.35 -1.82 12.58
C GLY A 133 -23.50 -3.08 12.36
N LEU A 134 -23.70 -3.80 11.25
CA LEU A 134 -22.88 -4.97 10.93
C LEU A 134 -21.45 -4.54 10.54
N SER A 135 -21.30 -3.44 9.79
CA SER A 135 -19.98 -2.90 9.42
C SER A 135 -19.12 -2.60 10.66
N SER A 136 -19.71 -2.11 11.75
CA SER A 136 -19.02 -1.90 13.02
C SER A 136 -18.47 -3.21 13.59
N TRP A 137 -19.27 -4.27 13.62
CA TRP A 137 -18.80 -5.59 14.06
C TRP A 137 -17.71 -6.17 13.16
N VAL A 138 -17.88 -6.07 11.85
CA VAL A 138 -16.86 -6.49 10.88
C VAL A 138 -15.54 -5.79 11.13
N SER A 139 -15.57 -4.51 11.48
CA SER A 139 -14.38 -3.74 11.84
C SER A 139 -13.72 -4.26 13.14
N VAL A 140 -14.52 -4.64 14.14
CA VAL A 140 -14.01 -5.27 15.39
C VAL A 140 -13.37 -6.63 15.10
N PHE A 141 -14.04 -7.51 14.33
CA PHE A 141 -13.47 -8.79 13.93
C PHE A 141 -12.18 -8.63 13.15
N PHE A 142 -12.13 -7.62 12.27
CA PHE A 142 -10.93 -7.29 11.51
C PHE A 142 -9.78 -6.88 12.44
N ALA A 143 -10.03 -6.02 13.43
CA ALA A 143 -9.03 -5.63 14.42
C ALA A 143 -8.49 -6.83 15.22
N VAL A 144 -9.37 -7.73 15.66
CA VAL A 144 -8.97 -8.96 16.38
C VAL A 144 -8.12 -9.86 15.50
N LEU A 145 -8.52 -10.08 14.24
CA LEU A 145 -7.75 -10.90 13.30
C LEU A 145 -6.36 -10.34 13.04
N LEU A 146 -6.24 -9.02 12.91
CA LEU A 146 -4.94 -8.35 12.79
C LEU A 146 -4.10 -8.50 14.06
N ALA A 147 -4.71 -8.35 15.24
CA ALA A 147 -4.00 -8.48 16.51
C ALA A 147 -3.39 -9.87 16.69
N SER A 148 -4.12 -10.91 16.28
CA SER A 148 -3.71 -12.30 16.50
C SER A 148 -2.77 -12.87 15.43
N LYS A 149 -2.85 -12.41 14.17
CA LYS A 149 -2.18 -13.09 13.04
C LYS A 149 -1.21 -12.22 12.25
N ASP A 150 -1.11 -10.93 12.59
CA ASP A 150 -0.23 -10.03 11.86
C ASP A 150 1.11 -9.86 12.60
N PRO A 151 2.25 -10.05 11.89
CA PRO A 151 3.57 -9.94 12.48
C PRO A 151 3.97 -8.47 12.61
N MET A 152 3.27 -7.73 13.47
CA MET A 152 3.39 -6.27 13.62
C MET A 152 4.82 -5.85 13.93
N GLY A 153 5.51 -6.56 14.84
CA GLY A 153 6.91 -6.27 15.17
C GLY A 153 7.86 -6.41 13.97
N ALA A 154 7.69 -7.46 13.15
CA ALA A 154 8.48 -7.66 11.94
C ALA A 154 8.18 -6.57 10.90
N ARG A 155 6.91 -6.17 10.73
CA ARG A 155 6.51 -5.09 9.82
C ARG A 155 7.09 -3.75 10.22
N VAL A 156 7.01 -3.39 11.50
CA VAL A 156 7.54 -2.11 12.00
C VAL A 156 9.06 -2.09 11.91
N ARG A 157 9.74 -3.20 12.24
CA ARG A 157 11.19 -3.34 12.02
C ARG A 157 11.55 -3.18 10.55
N PHE A 158 10.87 -3.88 9.64
CA PHE A 158 11.17 -3.77 8.23
C PHE A 158 10.90 -2.36 7.67
N ALA A 159 9.80 -1.72 8.09
CA ALA A 159 9.42 -0.40 7.59
C ALA A 159 10.29 0.75 8.14
N PHE A 160 10.74 0.64 9.39
CA PHE A 160 11.39 1.75 10.10
C PHE A 160 12.82 1.48 10.56
N SER A 161 13.33 0.24 10.50
CA SER A 161 14.75 -0.03 10.73
C SER A 161 15.52 0.26 9.45
N ARG A 162 16.12 1.45 9.37
CA ARG A 162 17.07 1.79 8.30
C ARG A 162 18.51 1.56 8.78
N PRO A 163 19.44 1.17 7.88
CA PRO A 163 20.86 1.10 8.24
C PRO A 163 21.32 2.46 8.78
N GLY A 164 21.89 2.48 9.99
CA GLY A 164 22.34 3.71 10.66
C GLY A 164 21.28 4.47 11.48
N TRP A 165 20.03 3.99 11.54
CA TRP A 165 19.00 4.59 12.40
C TRP A 165 18.87 3.81 13.71
N SER A 166 19.06 4.48 14.84
CA SER A 166 18.99 3.83 16.15
C SER A 166 17.55 3.50 16.52
N PHE A 167 17.36 2.37 17.21
CA PHE A 167 16.10 1.94 17.78
C PHE A 167 15.33 3.07 18.48
N LEU A 168 16.04 3.86 19.30
CA LEU A 168 15.47 4.96 20.07
C LEU A 168 14.90 6.06 19.17
N ARG A 169 15.54 6.36 18.04
CA ARG A 169 15.05 7.36 17.08
C ARG A 169 13.78 6.89 16.38
N THR A 170 13.72 5.62 15.98
CA THR A 170 12.52 5.01 15.40
C THR A 170 11.36 5.00 16.39
N PHE A 171 11.62 4.63 17.64
CA PHE A 171 10.63 4.66 18.71
C PHE A 171 10.11 6.08 18.97
N CYS A 172 11.00 7.06 19.16
CA CYS A 172 10.62 8.45 19.37
C CYS A 172 9.85 9.02 18.17
N PHE A 173 10.23 8.70 16.93
CA PHE A 173 9.49 9.15 15.75
C PHE A 173 8.06 8.60 15.71
N LEU A 174 7.89 7.30 15.92
CA LEU A 174 6.57 6.67 15.93
C LEU A 174 5.69 7.18 17.09
N TYR A 175 6.26 7.32 18.28
CA TYR A 175 5.49 7.67 19.47
C TYR A 175 5.25 9.18 19.61
N LEU A 176 6.25 10.02 19.37
CA LEU A 176 6.12 11.47 19.58
C LEU A 176 5.49 12.20 18.38
N PHE A 177 5.60 11.67 17.17
CA PHE A 177 5.00 12.31 15.99
C PHE A 177 3.77 11.56 15.51
N ALA A 178 3.86 10.25 15.26
CA ALA A 178 2.73 9.55 14.64
C ALA A 178 1.51 9.45 15.57
N LEU A 179 1.70 9.29 16.89
CA LEU A 179 0.59 9.22 17.84
C LEU A 179 -0.17 10.56 17.95
N PRO A 180 0.47 11.74 18.15
CA PRO A 180 -0.27 13.01 18.11
C PRO A 180 -0.97 13.27 16.78
N PHE A 181 -0.34 12.97 15.64
CA PHE A 181 -1.00 13.12 14.33
C PHE A 181 -2.22 12.20 14.20
N LEU A 182 -2.14 10.97 14.71
CA LEU A 182 -3.28 10.05 14.73
C LEU A 182 -4.38 10.55 15.66
N LEU A 183 -4.05 11.06 16.85
CA LEU A 183 -5.01 11.63 17.79
C LEU A 183 -5.71 12.87 17.22
N VAL A 184 -4.95 13.74 16.54
CA VAL A 184 -5.52 14.89 15.81
C VAL A 184 -6.44 14.40 14.69
N GLY A 185 -6.02 13.41 13.89
CA GLY A 185 -6.86 12.83 12.85
C GLY A 185 -8.17 12.23 13.41
N LEU A 186 -8.08 11.51 14.54
CA LEU A 186 -9.24 10.96 15.23
C LEU A 186 -10.13 12.07 15.78
N TRP A 187 -9.54 13.12 16.36
CA TRP A 187 -10.26 14.29 16.86
C TRP A 187 -11.01 15.02 15.74
N VAL A 188 -10.37 15.23 14.58
CA VAL A 188 -11.02 15.80 13.40
C VAL A 188 -12.21 14.94 12.97
N ILE A 189 -12.06 13.61 12.95
CA ILE A 189 -13.17 12.72 12.57
C ILE A 189 -14.34 12.78 13.57
N PHE A 190 -14.07 12.83 14.88
CA PHE A 190 -15.11 12.78 15.91
C PHE A 190 -15.75 14.14 16.22
N PHE A 191 -14.97 15.23 16.18
CA PHE A 191 -15.37 16.53 16.71
C PHE A 191 -15.49 17.62 15.67
N LEU A 192 -15.09 17.40 14.41
CA LEU A 192 -15.36 18.39 13.37
C LEU A 192 -16.89 18.47 13.14
N PRO A 193 -17.53 19.63 13.35
CA PRO A 193 -18.96 19.78 13.15
C PRO A 193 -19.26 19.84 11.65
N ILE A 194 -19.35 18.68 11.01
CA ILE A 194 -19.76 18.59 9.61
C ILE A 194 -21.28 18.72 9.55
N ALA A 195 -21.77 19.87 9.12
CA ALA A 195 -23.19 20.07 8.82
C ALA A 195 -23.53 19.35 7.50
N ILE A 196 -24.41 18.35 7.58
CA ILE A 196 -24.81 17.55 6.42
C ILE A 196 -26.17 18.07 5.90
N HIS A 197 -26.12 18.88 4.84
CA HIS A 197 -27.24 19.24 3.98
C HIS A 197 -27.56 18.12 2.98
N MET A 198 -28.79 17.62 3.05
CA MET A 198 -29.31 16.53 2.20
C MET A 198 -29.62 16.96 0.77
N THR A 199 -29.60 18.26 0.49
CA THR A 199 -29.74 18.82 -0.87
C THR A 199 -28.48 18.66 -1.73
N GLY A 200 -27.44 18.00 -1.21
CA GLY A 200 -26.12 17.94 -1.84
C GLY A 200 -25.39 19.27 -1.62
N GLY A 201 -24.59 19.34 -0.57
CA GLY A 201 -23.79 20.54 -0.31
C GLY A 201 -22.71 20.80 -1.37
N PRO A 202 -21.89 21.84 -1.17
CA PRO A 202 -20.99 22.35 -2.21
C PRO A 202 -19.84 21.39 -2.56
N THR A 203 -19.55 20.39 -1.72
CA THR A 203 -18.41 19.50 -1.89
C THR A 203 -18.79 18.15 -2.50
N TRP A 204 -17.87 17.58 -3.28
CA TRP A 204 -18.01 16.23 -3.84
C TRP A 204 -18.22 15.16 -2.77
N GLY A 205 -17.50 15.26 -1.64
CA GLY A 205 -17.65 14.32 -0.53
C GLY A 205 -19.06 14.31 0.05
N MET A 206 -19.71 15.46 0.08
CA MET A 206 -21.08 15.59 0.58
C MET A 206 -22.12 15.04 -0.39
N LYS A 207 -21.92 15.23 -1.70
CA LYS A 207 -22.75 14.59 -2.74
C LYS A 207 -22.61 13.07 -2.71
N LEU A 208 -21.38 12.57 -2.55
CA LEU A 208 -21.10 11.14 -2.43
C LEU A 208 -21.73 10.56 -1.15
N PHE A 209 -21.64 11.29 -0.03
CA PHE A 209 -22.28 10.91 1.22
C PHE A 209 -23.81 10.83 1.08
N VAL A 210 -24.45 11.86 0.52
CA VAL A 210 -25.90 11.88 0.29
C VAL A 210 -26.31 10.70 -0.60
N SER A 211 -25.58 10.46 -1.70
CA SER A 211 -25.82 9.30 -2.57
C SER A 211 -25.71 7.97 -1.80
N MET A 212 -24.64 7.79 -1.03
CA MET A 212 -24.40 6.58 -0.23
C MET A 212 -25.54 6.28 0.75
N ILE A 213 -26.27 7.28 1.25
CA ILE A 213 -27.30 7.08 2.27
C ILE A 213 -28.72 7.16 1.69
N SER A 214 -28.86 7.45 0.40
CA SER A 214 -30.17 7.68 -0.24
C SER A 214 -30.77 6.43 -0.87
N ASP A 215 -29.92 5.51 -1.36
CA ASP A 215 -30.38 4.30 -2.03
C ASP A 215 -29.54 3.08 -1.66
N ARG A 216 -30.15 1.90 -1.85
CA ARG A 216 -29.56 0.61 -1.45
C ARG A 216 -28.26 0.30 -2.20
N LEU A 217 -28.23 0.57 -3.51
CA LEU A 217 -27.10 0.18 -4.35
C LEU A 217 -25.86 1.01 -3.99
N SER A 218 -26.04 2.32 -3.87
CA SER A 218 -24.99 3.25 -3.45
C SER A 218 -24.51 2.96 -2.03
N MET A 219 -25.43 2.69 -1.09
CA MET A 219 -25.09 2.27 0.27
C MET A 219 -24.24 1.00 0.28
N ALA A 220 -24.66 -0.03 -0.45
CA ALA A 220 -23.94 -1.30 -0.49
C ALA A 220 -22.54 -1.13 -1.09
N PHE A 221 -22.43 -0.40 -2.21
CA PHE A 221 -21.16 -0.22 -2.92
C PHE A 221 -20.19 0.69 -2.16
N PHE A 222 -20.59 1.94 -1.89
CA PHE A 222 -19.74 2.91 -1.18
C PHE A 222 -19.54 2.51 0.27
N GLY A 223 -20.55 1.94 0.92
CA GLY A 223 -20.45 1.41 2.27
C GLY A 223 -19.46 0.24 2.36
N GLY A 224 -19.48 -0.71 1.41
CA GLY A 224 -18.52 -1.82 1.40
C GLY A 224 -17.07 -1.36 1.21
N VAL A 225 -16.85 -0.40 0.29
CA VAL A 225 -15.54 0.24 0.09
C VAL A 225 -15.11 1.03 1.34
N ALA A 226 -16.04 1.73 1.99
CA ALA A 226 -15.78 2.44 3.23
C ALA A 226 -15.40 1.47 4.37
N THR A 227 -16.04 0.31 4.50
CA THR A 227 -15.67 -0.72 5.49
C THR A 227 -14.24 -1.22 5.27
N ALA A 228 -13.82 -1.44 4.01
CA ALA A 228 -12.44 -1.81 3.71
C ALA A 228 -11.45 -0.68 4.05
N THR A 229 -11.84 0.57 3.80
CA THR A 229 -11.04 1.76 4.15
C THR A 229 -10.89 1.90 5.67
N ILE A 230 -11.94 1.60 6.43
CA ILE A 230 -11.88 1.52 7.90
C ILE A 230 -10.93 0.41 8.33
N GLY A 231 -10.93 -0.75 7.66
CA GLY A 231 -9.96 -1.82 7.91
C GLY A 231 -8.50 -1.35 7.72
N MET A 232 -8.23 -0.55 6.68
CA MET A 232 -6.92 0.08 6.48
C MET A 232 -6.57 1.05 7.62
N ALA A 233 -7.53 1.86 8.05
CA ALA A 233 -7.33 2.80 9.16
C ALA A 233 -7.05 2.07 10.48
N ILE A 234 -7.77 0.99 10.77
CA ILE A 234 -7.53 0.11 11.93
C ILE A 234 -6.14 -0.49 11.86
N PHE A 235 -5.73 -1.01 10.70
CA PHE A 235 -4.37 -1.53 10.53
C PHE A 235 -3.31 -0.47 10.81
N ALA A 236 -3.46 0.74 10.25
CA ALA A 236 -2.55 1.85 10.50
C ALA A 236 -2.51 2.20 12.01
N LEU A 237 -3.67 2.28 12.66
CA LEU A 237 -3.79 2.56 14.08
C LEU A 237 -3.10 1.50 14.93
N MET A 238 -3.25 0.21 14.59
CA MET A 238 -2.55 -0.87 15.27
C MET A 238 -1.03 -0.79 15.06
N VAL A 239 -0.56 -0.47 13.85
CA VAL A 239 0.86 -0.29 13.57
C VAL A 239 1.44 0.86 14.39
N PHE A 240 0.74 1.99 14.51
CA PHE A 240 1.24 3.14 15.26
C PHE A 240 1.13 2.99 16.78
N LEU A 241 0.08 2.32 17.29
CA LEU A 241 -0.09 2.09 18.72
C LEU A 241 0.75 0.91 19.23
N LEU A 242 0.66 -0.24 18.56
CA LEU A 242 1.31 -1.48 19.00
C LEU A 242 2.71 -1.64 18.42
N GLY A 243 3.03 -0.98 17.32
CA GLY A 243 4.36 -1.03 16.70
C GLY A 243 5.49 -0.66 17.68
N PRO A 244 5.44 0.51 18.34
CA PRO A 244 6.44 0.89 19.33
C PRO A 244 6.57 -0.09 20.50
N ILE A 245 5.45 -0.67 20.96
CA ILE A 245 5.44 -1.66 22.04
C ILE A 245 6.08 -2.98 21.57
N SER A 246 5.71 -3.46 20.39
CA SER A 246 6.27 -4.69 19.79
C SER A 246 7.77 -4.58 19.52
N LEU A 247 8.26 -3.37 19.26
CA LEU A 247 9.69 -3.07 19.14
C LEU A 247 10.43 -3.25 20.48
N LEU A 248 9.82 -2.87 21.60
CA LEU A 248 10.38 -3.04 22.94
C LEU A 248 10.40 -4.51 23.39
N MET A 249 9.36 -5.27 23.03
CA MET A 249 9.21 -6.67 23.47
C MET A 249 10.15 -7.63 22.75
N ASN A 250 10.47 -7.38 21.47
CA ASN A 250 11.38 -8.25 20.71
C ASN A 250 12.88 -7.90 20.90
N LYS A 251 13.28 -7.31 22.03
CA LYS A 251 14.70 -7.04 22.35
C LYS A 251 15.43 -8.36 22.70
N GLU A 252 15.53 -9.23 21.71
CA GLU A 252 16.43 -10.39 21.66
C GLU A 252 17.14 -10.38 20.30
#